data_AF-A0A9N7VH11-F1
#
_entry.id   AF-A0A9N7VH11-F1
#
_cell.length_a   1.000
_cell.length_b   1.000
_cell.length_c   1.000
_cell.angle_alpha   90.00
_cell.angle_beta   90.00
_cell.angle_gamma   90.00
#
_symmetry.space_group_name_H-M   'P 1'
#
loop_
_entity.id
_entity.type
_entity.pdbx_description
1 polymer ?
#
loop_
_entity_poly.entity_id
_entity_poly.type
_entity_poly.pdbx_seq_one_letter_code
_entity_poly.pdbx_strand_id
1 'polypeptide(L)'
;MLNNLPAVLKCLEESATPLAVGLLSKLSRFSNVYLLVMFRSMLSTTEGLHLYLQKDSVDLAQATLFKDAVLDTLKSIRTNEMADKLYNEANTSMMPTTYVRVTVVAGTSRG
;
A
#
# COMPACT_ATOMS: atom_id res chain seq x y z
N MET A 1 5.70 -2.30 5.39
CA MET A 1 6.78 -1.48 4.79
C MET A 1 6.34 -0.05 4.54
N LEU A 2 5.22 0.22 3.86
CA LEU A 2 4.75 1.59 3.58
C LEU A 2 4.43 2.44 4.82
N ASN A 3 4.03 1.81 5.94
CA ASN A 3 3.79 2.52 7.21
C ASN A 3 5.02 3.30 7.72
N ASN A 4 6.23 2.89 7.31
CA ASN A 4 7.48 3.53 7.72
C ASN A 4 7.98 4.53 6.68
N LEU A 5 7.27 4.71 5.55
CA LEU A 5 7.69 5.60 4.47
C LEU A 5 7.94 7.05 4.95
N PRO A 6 7.08 7.68 5.78
CA PRO A 6 7.36 9.02 6.29
C PRO A 6 8.67 9.11 7.07
N ALA A 7 8.98 8.09 7.89
CA ALA A 7 10.23 8.05 8.65
C ALA A 7 11.44 7.87 7.72
N VAL A 8 11.33 7.02 6.68
CA VAL A 8 12.38 6.84 5.67
C VAL A 8 12.64 8.14 4.91
N LEU A 9 11.60 8.85 4.47
CA LEU A 9 11.74 10.13 3.78
C LEU A 9 12.45 11.16 4.67
N LYS A 10 12.08 11.24 5.96
CA LYS A 10 12.73 12.11 6.93
C LYS A 10 14.23 11.78 7.13
N CYS A 11 14.57 10.50 7.25
CA CYS A 11 15.98 10.09 7.37
C CYS A 11 16.81 10.44 6.12
N LEU A 12 16.21 10.31 4.93
CA LEU A 12 16.88 10.68 3.67
C LEU A 12 17.07 12.20 3.56
N GLU A 13 16.11 12.98 4.03
CA GLU A 13 16.20 14.44 4.12
C GLU A 13 17.34 14.88 5.06
N GLU A 14 17.44 14.26 6.24
CA GLU A 14 18.49 14.56 7.24
C GLU A 14 19.91 14.18 6.78
N SER A 15 20.06 13.11 5.98
CA SER A 15 21.38 12.63 5.54
C SER A 15 22.04 13.54 4.49
N ALA A 16 21.26 14.22 3.64
CA ALA A 16 21.69 15.18 2.61
C ALA A 16 22.81 14.73 1.65
N THR A 17 23.19 13.44 1.60
CA THR A 17 24.17 12.92 0.63
C THR A 17 23.59 12.96 -0.79
N PRO A 18 24.41 13.06 -1.86
CA PRO A 18 23.90 13.03 -3.23
C PRO A 18 23.01 11.82 -3.54
N LEU A 19 23.35 10.66 -2.98
CA LEU A 19 22.54 9.45 -3.08
C LEU A 19 21.20 9.60 -2.34
N ALA A 20 21.22 10.12 -1.10
CA ALA A 20 20.01 10.34 -0.32
C ALA A 20 19.05 11.32 -1.01
N VAL A 21 19.56 12.40 -1.61
CA VAL A 21 18.76 13.34 -2.42
C VAL A 21 18.14 12.63 -3.63
N GLY A 22 18.93 11.81 -4.33
CA GLY A 22 18.45 11.01 -5.46
C GLY A 22 17.36 10.02 -5.06
N LEU A 23 17.49 9.37 -3.90
CA LEU A 23 16.47 8.44 -3.37
C LEU A 23 15.23 9.19 -2.90
N LEU A 24 15.40 10.28 -2.15
CA LEU A 24 14.31 11.12 -1.67
C LEU A 24 13.46 11.61 -2.84
N SER A 25 14.09 12.15 -3.90
CA SER A 25 13.38 12.63 -5.09
C SER A 25 12.59 11.56 -5.83
N LYS A 26 13.00 10.28 -5.74
CA LYS A 26 12.25 9.16 -6.32
C LYS A 26 11.12 8.73 -5.40
N LEU A 27 11.40 8.54 -4.11
CA LEU A 27 10.43 8.00 -3.15
C LEU A 27 9.34 9.01 -2.76
N SER A 28 9.60 10.30 -2.90
CA SER A 28 8.61 11.37 -2.66
C SER A 28 7.64 11.59 -3.84
N ARG A 29 7.83 10.90 -4.98
CA ARG A 29 6.88 11.00 -6.10
C ARG A 29 5.64 10.17 -5.80
N PHE A 30 4.48 10.81 -5.85
CA PHE A 30 3.19 10.14 -5.68
C PHE A 30 3.05 8.91 -6.59
N SER A 31 3.46 9.00 -7.86
CA SER A 31 3.41 7.87 -8.79
C SER A 31 4.13 6.63 -8.26
N ASN A 32 5.27 6.80 -7.59
CA ASN A 32 6.03 5.68 -7.04
C ASN A 32 5.37 5.14 -5.77
N VAL A 33 4.87 6.00 -4.90
CA VAL A 33 4.15 5.56 -3.69
C VAL A 33 2.86 4.82 -4.04
N TYR A 34 2.11 5.34 -5.02
CA TYR A 34 0.92 4.69 -5.56
C TYR A 34 1.25 3.31 -6.14
N LEU A 35 2.30 3.20 -6.95
CA LEU A 35 2.75 1.90 -7.47
C LEU A 35 3.14 0.93 -6.34
N LEU A 36 3.80 1.41 -5.29
CA LEU A 36 4.14 0.58 -4.12
C LEU A 36 2.90 0.08 -3.37
N VAL A 37 1.88 0.93 -3.19
CA VAL A 37 0.59 0.56 -2.59
C VAL A 37 -0.12 -0.48 -3.45
N MET A 38 -0.18 -0.25 -4.77
CA MET A 38 -0.79 -1.18 -5.72
C MET A 38 -0.07 -2.54 -5.72
N PHE A 39 1.26 -2.56 -5.80
CA PHE A 39 2.04 -3.79 -5.75
C PHE A 39 1.85 -4.54 -4.44
N ARG A 40 1.84 -3.83 -3.31
CA ARG A 40 1.54 -4.45 -2.01
C ARG A 40 0.17 -5.12 -2.04
N SER A 41 -0.86 -4.44 -2.54
CA SER A 41 -2.20 -5.02 -2.63
C SER A 41 -2.21 -6.29 -3.48
N MET A 42 -1.59 -6.26 -4.67
CA MET A 42 -1.52 -7.44 -5.56
C MET A 42 -0.73 -8.60 -4.95
N LEU A 43 0.43 -8.33 -4.35
CA LEU A 43 1.28 -9.35 -3.73
C LEU A 43 0.55 -10.01 -2.55
N SER A 44 -0.09 -9.21 -1.68
CA SER A 44 -0.88 -9.73 -0.57
C SER A 44 -2.06 -10.59 -1.03
N THR A 45 -2.72 -10.24 -2.15
CA THR A 45 -3.77 -11.09 -2.73
C THR A 45 -3.23 -12.47 -3.13
N THR A 46 -1.99 -12.56 -3.62
CA THR A 46 -1.41 -13.83 -4.09
C THR A 46 -0.70 -14.65 -3.01
N GLU A 47 -0.47 -14.07 -1.81
CA GLU A 47 0.39 -14.66 -0.77
C GLU A 47 -0.07 -16.06 -0.33
N GLY A 48 -1.37 -16.24 -0.07
CA GLY A 48 -1.91 -17.53 0.36
C GLY A 48 -1.72 -18.64 -0.68
N LEU A 49 -1.95 -18.33 -1.96
CA LEU A 49 -1.72 -19.28 -3.07
C LEU A 49 -0.22 -19.57 -3.21
N HIS A 50 0.62 -18.54 -3.14
CA HIS A 50 2.07 -18.69 -3.25
C HIS A 50 2.61 -19.63 -2.17
N LEU A 51 2.25 -19.41 -0.91
CA LEU A 51 2.64 -20.27 0.22
C LEU A 51 2.09 -21.69 0.08
N TYR A 52 0.85 -21.84 -0.41
CA TYR A 52 0.25 -23.16 -0.61
C TYR A 52 1.00 -23.99 -1.65
N LEU A 53 1.44 -23.37 -2.74
CA LEU A 53 2.16 -24.04 -3.83
C LEU A 53 3.62 -24.40 -3.48
N GLN A 54 4.19 -23.83 -2.40
CA GLN A 54 5.53 -24.17 -1.93
C GLN A 54 5.59 -25.47 -1.10
N LYS A 55 4.46 -26.12 -0.82
CA LYS A 55 4.42 -27.36 -0.04
C LYS A 55 5.01 -28.54 -0.84
N ASP A 56 5.66 -29.47 -0.14
CA ASP A 56 6.22 -30.70 -0.74
C ASP A 56 5.18 -31.55 -1.48
N SER A 57 3.92 -31.51 -1.01
CA SER A 57 2.78 -32.15 -1.68
C SER A 57 1.63 -31.16 -1.83
N VAL A 58 1.04 -31.10 -3.02
CA VAL A 58 -0.03 -30.16 -3.37
C VAL A 58 -1.29 -30.92 -3.77
N ASP A 59 -2.39 -30.70 -3.06
CA ASP A 59 -3.73 -31.08 -3.54
C ASP A 59 -4.19 -30.06 -4.60
N LEU A 60 -4.41 -30.56 -5.82
CA LEU A 60 -4.82 -29.77 -6.98
C LEU A 60 -6.24 -29.19 -6.83
N ALA A 61 -7.15 -29.87 -6.15
CA ALA A 61 -8.50 -29.36 -5.92
C ALA A 61 -8.43 -28.11 -5.04
N GLN A 62 -7.67 -28.19 -3.95
CA GLN A 62 -7.44 -27.05 -3.06
C GLN A 62 -6.61 -25.94 -3.74
N ALA A 63 -5.61 -26.27 -4.56
CA ALA A 63 -4.86 -25.28 -5.34
C ALA A 63 -5.79 -24.49 -6.28
N THR A 64 -6.75 -25.17 -6.90
CA THR A 64 -7.76 -24.56 -7.77
C THR A 64 -8.62 -23.57 -6.99
N LEU A 65 -9.07 -23.94 -5.79
CA LEU A 65 -9.83 -23.03 -4.92
C LEU A 65 -9.04 -21.77 -4.57
N PHE A 66 -7.76 -21.89 -4.22
CA PHE A 66 -6.91 -20.72 -3.97
C PHE A 66 -6.76 -19.86 -5.22
N LYS A 67 -6.54 -20.48 -6.38
CA LYS A 67 -6.41 -19.76 -7.67
C LYS A 67 -7.69 -19.01 -8.04
N ASP A 68 -8.87 -19.60 -7.81
CA ASP A 68 -10.14 -18.94 -8.08
C ASP A 68 -10.42 -17.80 -7.09
N ALA A 69 -10.11 -17.97 -5.80
CA ALA A 69 -10.22 -16.91 -4.80
C ALA A 69 -9.30 -15.71 -5.12
N VAL A 70 -8.07 -15.98 -5.56
CA VAL A 70 -7.13 -14.94 -6.05
C VAL A 70 -7.72 -14.23 -7.25
N LEU A 71 -8.24 -14.98 -8.23
CA LEU A 71 -8.80 -14.42 -9.45
C LEU A 71 -10.00 -13.49 -9.16
N ASP A 72 -10.90 -13.92 -8.28
CA ASP A 72 -12.07 -13.13 -7.92
C ASP A 72 -11.71 -11.87 -7.13
N THR A 73 -10.69 -11.95 -6.27
CA THR A 73 -10.14 -10.78 -5.58
C THR A 73 -9.47 -9.81 -6.57
N LEU A 74 -8.70 -10.30 -7.54
CA LEU A 74 -8.09 -9.44 -8.55
C LEU A 74 -9.13 -8.76 -9.44
N LYS A 75 -10.24 -9.46 -9.77
CA LYS A 75 -11.37 -8.86 -10.47
C LYS A 75 -12.01 -7.74 -9.66
N SER A 76 -12.20 -7.94 -8.35
CA SER A 76 -12.81 -6.93 -7.47
C SER A 76 -11.89 -5.74 -7.20
N ILE A 77 -10.57 -5.90 -7.33
CA ILE A 77 -9.61 -4.79 -7.28
C ILE A 77 -9.68 -3.92 -8.54
N ARG A 78 -10.12 -4.45 -9.69
CA ARG A 78 -10.23 -3.73 -10.96
C ARG A 78 -11.52 -2.91 -11.06
N THR A 79 -11.79 -2.09 -10.04
CA THR A 79 -12.93 -1.16 -10.02
C THR A 79 -12.47 0.25 -9.68
N ASN A 80 -13.29 1.25 -10.01
CA ASN A 80 -12.98 2.66 -9.70
C ASN A 80 -12.94 2.88 -8.18
N GLU A 81 -13.83 2.22 -7.42
CA GLU A 81 -13.86 2.33 -5.96
C GLU A 81 -12.56 1.82 -5.32
N MET A 82 -12.01 0.73 -5.85
CA MET A 82 -10.73 0.21 -5.39
C MET A 82 -9.55 1.08 -5.85
N ALA A 83 -9.62 1.65 -7.05
CA ALA A 83 -8.62 2.62 -7.51
C ALA A 83 -8.58 3.86 -6.58
N ASP A 84 -9.74 4.40 -6.22
CA ASP A 84 -9.87 5.52 -5.29
C ASP A 84 -9.34 5.16 -3.90
N LYS A 85 -9.63 3.93 -3.42
CA LYS A 85 -9.11 3.44 -2.14
C LYS A 85 -7.58 3.37 -2.14
N LEU A 86 -6.97 2.80 -3.19
CA LEU A 86 -5.51 2.70 -3.32
C LEU A 86 -4.87 4.08 -3.48
N TYR A 87 -5.52 4.98 -4.21
CA TYR A 87 -5.10 6.38 -4.32
C TYR A 87 -5.07 7.07 -2.96
N ASN A 88 -6.15 6.95 -2.19
CA ASN A 88 -6.27 7.55 -0.86
C ASN A 88 -5.24 6.96 0.12
N GLU A 89 -5.01 5.64 0.09
CA GLU A 89 -3.96 5.00 0.91
C GLU A 89 -2.57 5.54 0.54
N ALA A 90 -2.26 5.70 -0.75
CA ALA A 90 -1.01 6.28 -1.20
C ALA A 90 -0.85 7.73 -0.73
N ASN A 91 -1.91 8.52 -0.82
CA ASN A 91 -1.92 9.91 -0.35
C ASN A 91 -1.67 9.99 1.16
N THR A 92 -2.36 9.18 1.97
CA THR A 92 -2.15 9.11 3.42
C THR A 92 -0.73 8.66 3.77
N SER A 93 -0.16 7.71 3.01
CA SER A 93 1.20 7.20 3.24
C SER A 93 2.30 8.26 3.01
N MET A 94 1.99 9.34 2.30
CA MET A 94 2.91 10.45 2.06
C MET A 94 2.74 11.60 3.06
N MET A 95 1.63 11.65 3.80
CA MET A 95 1.38 12.73 4.74
C MET A 95 2.19 12.53 6.04
N PRO A 96 2.82 13.59 6.58
CA PRO A 96 3.39 13.52 7.92
C PRO A 96 2.28 13.25 8.93
N THR A 97 2.55 12.32 9.85
CA THR A 97 1.60 11.77 10.85
C THR A 97 0.90 12.83 11.72
N THR A 98 1.37 14.08 11.67
CA THR A 98 0.85 15.23 12.40
C THR A 98 -0.49 15.77 11.87
N TYR A 99 -0.84 15.56 10.59
CA TYR A 99 -2.05 16.18 9.98
C TYR A 99 -3.37 15.43 10.22
N VAL A 100 -3.33 14.16 10.62
CA VAL A 100 -4.55 13.32 10.72
C VAL A 100 -5.37 13.60 11.99
N ARG A 101 -4.92 14.48 12.90
CA ARG A 101 -5.66 14.84 14.13
C ARG A 101 -6.62 16.03 14.01
N VAL A 102 -6.67 16.74 12.88
CA VAL A 102 -7.48 17.98 12.75
C VAL A 102 -8.63 17.78 11.76
N THR A 103 -9.52 16.82 11.98
CA THR A 103 -10.83 16.81 11.29
C THR A 103 -11.97 16.16 12.09
N VAL A 104 -11.81 15.95 13.41
CA VAL A 104 -12.89 15.42 14.26
C VAL A 104 -13.08 16.27 15.53
N VAL A 105 -12.94 17.59 15.45
CA VAL A 105 -13.41 18.51 16.53
C VAL A 105 -13.82 19.86 15.93
N ALA A 106 -14.75 19.88 14.97
CA ALA A 106 -15.35 21.14 14.53
C ALA A 106 -16.76 20.86 13.99
N GLY A 107 -17.70 20.58 14.90
CA GLY A 107 -19.07 20.26 14.48
C GLY A 107 -20.09 20.09 15.61
N THR A 108 -19.89 20.68 16.78
CA THR A 108 -20.97 20.94 17.74
C THR A 108 -20.64 22.20 18.53
N SER A 109 -21.07 23.34 18.01
CA SER A 109 -21.28 24.53 18.85
C SER A 109 -22.76 24.85 18.81
N ARG A 110 -23.39 24.67 19.98
CA ARG A 110 -24.73 25.16 20.29
C ARG A 110 -24.72 26.69 20.26
N GLY A 111 -25.79 27.26 19.74
CA GLY A 111 -26.19 28.66 19.81
C GLY A 111 -27.62 28.75 19.34
#